data_AF-A0A9E2A406-F1
#
_entry.id   AF-A0A9E2A406-F1
#
_cell.length_a   1.000
_cell.length_b   1.000
_cell.length_c   1.000
_cell.angle_alpha   90.00
_cell.angle_beta   90.00
_cell.angle_gamma   90.00
#
_symmetry.space_group_name_H-M   'P 1'
#
loop_
_entity.id
_entity.type
_entity.pdbx_description
1 polymer ?
#
loop_
_entity_poly.entity_id
_entity_poly.type
_entity_poly.pdbx_seq_one_letter_code
_entity_poly.pdbx_strand_id
1 'polypeptide(L)'
;MNIEKTELETTPSETGVKERVRTKDRQGPDRPSEPPPPAPPSEPPAGPDDPKPPRRGGGFLAFLSLLFSLAALALAAWMWWQAQAGESAVEAEAMAEIARLEANDSELSLKIKQVRDEVDSLASDGNVTAEFEAMQRRIRADGEKMAEVEQVMREQMALSRSLQTAAESLQGRLLAAEATVTNLSTRELDAGGELDLAEVDYLLRLANERLKLFSDPEAADQALEVADMHLAALDSPMYLGVRQEIALARQSLDALEMPDYLEISRRMDKLQAAI
;
A
#
# COMPACT_ATOMS: atom_id res chain seq x y z
N MET A 1 -15.35 -19.57 23.74
CA MET A 1 -16.48 -19.03 22.97
C MET A 1 -16.04 -19.08 21.51
N ASN A 2 -16.54 -20.09 20.79
CA ASN A 2 -16.12 -20.53 19.46
C ASN A 2 -17.38 -20.57 18.61
N ILE A 3 -17.37 -19.93 17.44
CA ILE A 3 -18.36 -20.00 16.35
C ILE A 3 -17.68 -19.35 15.14
N GLU A 4 -17.79 -19.78 13.90
CA GLU A 4 -18.09 -21.05 13.25
C GLU A 4 -17.66 -20.84 11.78
N LYS A 5 -17.45 -21.92 11.05
CA LYS A 5 -16.84 -21.99 9.71
C LYS A 5 -17.95 -22.24 8.67
N THR A 6 -17.97 -21.51 7.55
CA THR A 6 -18.63 -21.86 6.26
C THR A 6 -18.11 -20.88 5.18
N GLU A 7 -17.32 -21.27 4.16
CA GLU A 7 -17.72 -21.92 2.86
C GLU A 7 -18.85 -21.13 2.16
N LEU A 8 -18.74 -20.62 0.92
CA LEU A 8 -18.53 -21.24 -0.41
C LEU A 8 -18.56 -20.07 -1.46
N GLU A 9 -17.60 -19.97 -2.38
CA GLU A 9 -17.66 -20.39 -3.81
C GLU A 9 -18.28 -19.40 -4.83
N THR A 10 -17.57 -19.32 -5.96
CA THR A 10 -18.06 -19.22 -7.36
C THR A 10 -18.55 -17.88 -7.94
N THR A 11 -17.80 -17.44 -8.96
CA THR A 11 -18.22 -16.69 -10.16
C THR A 11 -19.14 -17.58 -11.04
N PRO A 12 -19.69 -17.19 -12.24
CA PRO A 12 -19.40 -16.04 -13.13
C PRO A 12 -20.64 -15.48 -13.92
N SER A 13 -20.37 -14.75 -15.01
CA SER A 13 -21.25 -14.44 -16.18
C SER A 13 -22.25 -13.26 -16.01
N GLU A 14 -22.58 -12.41 -17.00
CA GLU A 14 -22.27 -12.28 -18.44
C GLU A 14 -22.96 -10.98 -18.97
N THR A 15 -22.71 -10.65 -20.25
CA THR A 15 -23.42 -9.70 -21.16
C THR A 15 -22.95 -8.25 -21.12
N GLY A 16 -22.60 -7.56 -22.21
CA GLY A 16 -22.52 -7.74 -23.68
C GLY A 16 -21.96 -6.39 -24.20
N VAL A 17 -21.49 -6.12 -25.42
CA VAL A 17 -21.79 -6.61 -26.77
C VAL A 17 -20.65 -6.16 -27.71
N LYS A 18 -20.41 -7.01 -28.71
CA LYS A 18 -19.47 -7.06 -29.86
C LYS A 18 -19.46 -5.78 -30.72
N GLU A 19 -18.32 -5.22 -31.13
CA GLU A 19 -17.42 -5.60 -32.24
C GLU A 19 -18.08 -5.63 -33.64
N ARG A 20 -17.56 -4.81 -34.58
CA ARG A 20 -17.41 -5.17 -36.01
C ARG A 20 -16.45 -4.24 -36.75
N VAL A 21 -15.53 -4.87 -37.47
CA VAL A 21 -14.53 -4.28 -38.38
C VAL A 21 -14.76 -4.85 -39.80
N ARG A 22 -14.59 -3.97 -40.80
CA ARG A 22 -14.06 -4.19 -42.18
C ARG A 22 -14.92 -4.69 -43.37
N THR A 23 -14.51 -4.11 -44.53
CA THR A 23 -14.43 -4.59 -45.93
C THR A 23 -15.72 -4.74 -46.74
N LYS A 24 -15.76 -4.67 -48.09
CA LYS A 24 -14.96 -4.15 -49.23
C LYS A 24 -15.68 -4.67 -50.52
N ASP A 25 -15.64 -3.88 -51.60
CA ASP A 25 -15.80 -4.23 -53.04
C ASP A 25 -17.15 -4.58 -53.71
N ARG A 26 -17.40 -3.85 -54.84
CA ARG A 26 -17.89 -4.24 -56.20
C ARG A 26 -19.29 -4.90 -56.33
N GLN A 27 -20.12 -4.73 -57.38
CA GLN A 27 -20.02 -4.29 -58.78
C GLN A 27 -21.46 -4.05 -59.33
N GLY A 28 -21.64 -3.22 -60.39
CA GLY A 28 -22.91 -3.10 -61.16
C GLY A 28 -23.26 -4.37 -61.98
N PRO A 29 -24.39 -4.43 -62.73
CA PRO A 29 -24.67 -3.61 -63.95
C PRO A 29 -26.18 -3.15 -64.02
N ASP A 30 -26.69 -2.32 -64.93
CA ASP A 30 -26.84 -2.46 -66.39
C ASP A 30 -27.13 -1.10 -67.08
N ARG A 31 -26.67 -1.01 -68.34
CA ARG A 31 -26.88 0.02 -69.38
C ARG A 31 -28.24 -0.19 -70.11
N PRO A 32 -28.79 0.73 -70.95
CA PRO A 32 -28.13 1.42 -72.09
C PRO A 32 -28.67 2.87 -72.35
N SER A 33 -28.20 3.74 -73.25
CA SER A 33 -27.49 3.68 -74.54
C SER A 33 -26.82 5.04 -74.83
N GLU A 34 -25.83 5.06 -75.72
CA GLU A 34 -25.13 6.21 -76.33
C GLU A 34 -25.53 6.29 -77.85
N PRO A 35 -24.96 7.14 -78.75
CA PRO A 35 -25.17 8.56 -79.12
C PRO A 35 -25.67 8.72 -80.62
N PRO A 36 -25.26 9.69 -81.48
CA PRO A 36 -25.64 11.13 -81.66
C PRO A 36 -26.16 11.50 -83.12
N PRO A 37 -25.87 12.66 -83.77
CA PRO A 37 -26.82 13.48 -84.60
C PRO A 37 -26.65 13.31 -86.15
N PRO A 38 -27.33 14.06 -87.06
CA PRO A 38 -26.78 15.33 -87.63
C PRO A 38 -27.83 16.33 -88.24
N ALA A 39 -27.34 17.35 -88.97
CA ALA A 39 -27.90 18.68 -89.30
C ALA A 39 -28.70 18.81 -90.65
N PRO A 40 -28.82 20.02 -91.29
CA PRO A 40 -30.02 20.78 -91.73
C PRO A 40 -30.28 20.64 -93.28
N PRO A 41 -30.73 21.62 -94.11
CA PRO A 41 -31.66 22.79 -94.05
C PRO A 41 -32.80 22.65 -95.10
N SER A 42 -33.66 23.68 -95.37
CA SER A 42 -34.21 24.04 -96.71
C SER A 42 -35.27 25.16 -96.66
N GLU A 43 -35.22 26.03 -97.67
CA GLU A 43 -36.00 27.25 -97.90
C GLU A 43 -37.23 26.98 -98.86
N PRO A 44 -37.93 27.99 -99.46
CA PRO A 44 -39.40 28.12 -99.58
C PRO A 44 -40.02 27.54 -100.88
N PRO A 45 -41.32 27.73 -101.20
CA PRO A 45 -41.68 28.77 -102.20
C PRO A 45 -43.12 29.39 -102.15
N ALA A 46 -43.23 30.57 -102.79
CA ALA A 46 -44.25 31.15 -103.70
C ALA A 46 -45.79 30.90 -103.57
N GLY A 47 -46.57 31.98 -103.80
CA GLY A 47 -48.06 32.12 -103.83
C GLY A 47 -48.78 31.47 -105.03
N PRO A 48 -49.86 32.03 -105.66
CA PRO A 48 -50.55 33.32 -105.52
C PRO A 48 -52.12 33.24 -105.50
N ASP A 49 -52.82 34.38 -105.45
CA ASP A 49 -53.91 34.81 -106.36
C ASP A 49 -54.99 35.74 -105.72
N ASP A 50 -55.17 36.88 -106.41
CA ASP A 50 -56.20 37.95 -106.33
C ASP A 50 -57.64 37.42 -106.65
N PRO A 51 -58.79 38.14 -106.43
CA PRO A 51 -58.99 39.58 -106.73
C PRO A 51 -59.99 40.42 -105.86
N LYS A 52 -59.73 41.74 -105.81
CA LYS A 52 -60.58 42.98 -106.00
C LYS A 52 -62.14 43.02 -105.81
N PRO A 53 -62.76 44.23 -105.63
CA PRO A 53 -63.60 44.66 -104.48
C PRO A 53 -65.11 44.87 -104.81
N PRO A 54 -65.92 45.51 -103.92
CA PRO A 54 -66.17 46.94 -104.14
C PRO A 54 -66.25 47.83 -102.88
N ARG A 55 -66.14 49.14 -103.16
CA ARG A 55 -66.32 50.34 -102.31
C ARG A 55 -67.70 50.31 -101.61
N ARG A 56 -67.98 50.95 -100.46
CA ARG A 56 -67.76 52.36 -100.09
C ARG A 56 -68.34 52.60 -98.67
N GLY A 57 -67.68 53.44 -97.86
CA GLY A 57 -68.33 54.30 -96.86
C GLY A 57 -68.29 53.86 -95.39
N GLY A 58 -67.69 54.69 -94.52
CA GLY A 58 -67.87 54.62 -93.06
C GLY A 58 -66.58 54.80 -92.26
N GLY A 59 -65.89 55.94 -92.39
CA GLY A 59 -64.58 56.22 -91.76
C GLY A 59 -64.52 56.18 -90.22
N PHE A 60 -65.60 55.86 -89.51
CA PHE A 60 -65.62 55.80 -88.04
C PHE A 60 -65.02 54.51 -87.47
N LEU A 61 -65.18 53.37 -88.16
CA LEU A 61 -64.56 52.10 -87.76
C LEU A 61 -63.05 52.09 -88.03
N ALA A 62 -62.61 52.72 -89.13
CA ALA A 62 -61.19 52.90 -89.45
C ALA A 62 -60.47 53.76 -88.40
N PHE A 63 -61.14 54.77 -87.85
CA PHE A 63 -60.61 55.59 -86.76
C PHE A 63 -60.51 54.81 -85.44
N LEU A 64 -61.50 53.96 -85.14
CA LEU A 64 -61.50 53.14 -83.92
C LEU A 64 -60.43 52.04 -83.96
N SER A 65 -60.22 51.39 -85.12
CA SER A 65 -59.14 50.43 -85.31
C SER A 65 -57.75 51.07 -85.24
N LEU A 66 -57.62 52.32 -85.71
CA LEU A 66 -56.38 53.08 -85.62
C LEU A 66 -56.04 53.39 -84.15
N LEU A 67 -57.02 53.82 -83.35
CA LEU A 67 -56.85 54.06 -81.92
C LEU A 67 -56.48 52.78 -81.16
N PHE A 68 -57.13 51.67 -81.49
CA PHE A 68 -56.85 50.38 -80.86
C PHE A 68 -55.44 49.86 -81.18
N SER A 69 -54.99 49.96 -82.43
CA SER A 69 -53.62 49.57 -82.82
C SER A 69 -52.56 50.45 -82.14
N LEU A 70 -52.85 51.74 -81.95
CA LEU A 70 -51.93 52.67 -81.30
C LEU A 70 -51.84 52.40 -79.79
N ALA A 71 -52.96 52.04 -79.16
CA ALA A 71 -52.98 51.59 -77.77
C ALA A 71 -52.21 50.26 -77.58
N ALA A 72 -52.37 49.30 -78.50
CA ALA A 72 -51.63 48.04 -78.46
C ALA A 72 -50.11 48.24 -78.58
N LEU A 73 -49.67 49.17 -79.45
CA LEU A 73 -48.26 49.53 -79.57
C LEU A 73 -47.71 50.24 -78.33
N ALA A 74 -48.51 51.13 -77.73
CA ALA A 74 -48.13 51.78 -76.48
C ALA A 74 -47.95 50.78 -75.33
N LEU A 75 -48.85 49.78 -75.23
CA LEU A 75 -48.74 48.70 -74.26
C LEU A 75 -47.54 47.78 -74.53
N ALA A 76 -47.26 47.45 -75.79
CA ALA A 76 -46.10 46.63 -76.16
C ALA A 76 -44.78 47.35 -75.83
N ALA A 77 -44.70 48.65 -76.13
CA ALA A 77 -43.53 49.47 -75.78
C ALA A 77 -43.34 49.57 -74.26
N TRP A 78 -44.44 49.74 -73.52
CA TRP A 78 -44.41 49.73 -72.05
C TRP A 78 -43.95 48.38 -71.50
N MET A 79 -44.48 47.28 -72.05
CA MET A 79 -44.15 45.94 -71.58
C MET A 79 -42.70 45.56 -71.91
N TRP A 80 -42.18 45.96 -73.06
CA TRP A 80 -40.77 45.77 -73.41
C TRP A 80 -39.85 46.57 -72.48
N TRP A 81 -40.18 47.82 -72.19
CA TRP A 81 -39.42 48.62 -71.24
C TRP A 81 -39.41 48.00 -69.84
N GLN A 82 -40.52 47.40 -69.43
CA GLN A 82 -40.67 46.73 -68.14
C GLN A 82 -39.91 45.39 -68.09
N ALA A 83 -39.85 44.65 -69.21
CA ALA A 83 -39.02 43.45 -69.34
C ALA A 83 -37.52 43.79 -69.31
N GLN A 84 -37.11 44.86 -70.00
CA GLN A 84 -35.73 45.33 -70.01
C GLN A 84 -35.27 45.82 -68.62
N ALA A 85 -36.20 46.35 -67.82
CA ALA A 85 -35.93 46.75 -66.43
C ALA A 85 -35.75 45.57 -65.46
N GLY A 86 -36.25 44.37 -65.80
CA GLY A 86 -36.10 43.16 -64.97
C GLY A 86 -34.80 42.40 -65.21
N GLU A 87 -34.28 42.41 -66.44
CA GLU A 87 -33.06 41.67 -66.83
C GLU A 87 -31.80 42.22 -66.11
N SER A 88 -31.72 43.54 -65.95
CA SER A 88 -30.62 44.19 -65.21
C SER A 88 -30.63 43.92 -63.71
N ALA A 89 -31.80 43.64 -63.12
CA ALA A 89 -31.93 43.28 -61.71
C ALA A 89 -31.44 41.85 -61.45
N VAL A 90 -31.74 40.91 -62.36
CA VAL A 90 -31.28 39.51 -62.27
C VAL A 90 -29.77 39.42 -62.48
N GLU A 91 -29.20 40.18 -63.42
CA GLU A 91 -27.75 40.22 -63.63
C GLU A 91 -27.01 40.86 -62.44
N ALA A 92 -27.58 41.90 -61.83
CA ALA A 92 -27.04 42.52 -60.62
C ALA A 92 -27.06 41.58 -59.41
N GLU A 93 -28.11 40.77 -59.25
CA GLU A 93 -28.21 39.77 -58.19
C GLU A 93 -27.17 38.64 -58.39
N ALA A 94 -27.02 38.15 -59.62
CA ALA A 94 -26.00 37.16 -59.96
C ALA A 94 -24.57 37.67 -59.71
N MET A 95 -24.27 38.92 -60.06
CA MET A 95 -22.97 39.53 -59.75
C MET A 95 -22.75 39.72 -58.24
N ALA A 96 -23.80 40.05 -57.48
CA ALA A 96 -23.71 40.18 -56.02
C ALA A 96 -23.44 38.84 -55.33
N GLU A 97 -24.02 37.75 -55.82
CA GLU A 97 -23.77 36.41 -55.30
C GLU A 97 -22.33 35.94 -55.59
N ILE A 98 -21.83 36.17 -56.81
CA ILE A 98 -20.45 35.88 -57.18
C ILE A 98 -19.47 36.69 -56.30
N ALA A 99 -19.72 37.99 -56.12
CA ALA A 99 -18.89 38.83 -55.25
C ALA A 99 -18.89 38.35 -53.79
N ARG A 100 -20.02 37.83 -53.29
CA ARG A 100 -20.14 37.27 -51.94
C ARG A 100 -19.40 35.94 -51.80
N LEU A 101 -19.47 35.08 -52.81
CA LEU A 101 -18.72 33.83 -52.87
C LEU A 101 -17.21 34.08 -52.87
N GLU A 102 -16.76 35.06 -53.65
CA GLU A 102 -15.34 35.46 -53.71
C GLU A 102 -14.86 36.07 -52.38
N ALA A 103 -15.69 36.88 -51.72
CA ALA A 103 -15.40 37.39 -50.38
C ALA A 103 -15.27 36.25 -49.35
N ASN A 104 -16.20 35.29 -49.37
CA ASN A 104 -16.15 34.13 -48.47
C ASN A 104 -14.91 33.24 -48.72
N ASP A 105 -14.53 33.05 -49.99
CA ASP A 105 -13.36 32.26 -50.35
C ASP A 105 -12.07 32.93 -49.87
N SER A 106 -11.99 34.27 -49.98
CA SER A 106 -10.89 35.04 -49.43
C SER A 106 -10.80 34.91 -47.90
N GLU A 107 -11.92 34.96 -47.19
CA GLU A 107 -11.99 34.81 -45.73
C GLU A 107 -11.59 33.40 -45.28
N LEU A 108 -12.07 32.36 -45.98
CA LEU A 108 -11.71 30.97 -45.73
C LEU A 108 -10.21 30.75 -45.94
N SER A 109 -9.62 31.33 -46.99
CA SER A 109 -8.19 31.23 -47.23
C SER A 109 -7.36 31.87 -46.11
N LEU A 110 -7.82 32.98 -45.55
CA LEU A 110 -7.17 33.67 -44.43
C LEU A 110 -7.27 32.83 -43.15
N LYS A 111 -8.44 32.26 -42.87
CA LYS A 111 -8.61 31.35 -41.72
C LYS A 111 -7.76 30.10 -41.85
N ILE A 112 -7.67 29.51 -43.05
CA ILE A 112 -6.82 28.34 -43.30
C ILE A 112 -5.34 28.69 -43.09
N LYS A 113 -4.90 29.86 -43.55
CA LYS A 113 -3.53 30.35 -43.29
C LYS A 113 -3.30 30.57 -41.80
N GLN A 114 -4.21 31.24 -41.11
CA GLN A 114 -4.12 31.49 -39.67
C GLN A 114 -4.06 30.18 -38.86
N VAL A 115 -4.94 29.22 -39.15
CA VAL A 115 -4.93 27.91 -38.48
C VAL A 115 -3.63 27.17 -38.79
N ARG A 116 -3.12 27.27 -40.02
CA ARG A 116 -1.84 26.67 -40.38
C ARG A 116 -0.69 27.29 -39.62
N ASP A 117 -0.66 28.62 -39.51
CA ASP A 117 0.37 29.34 -38.76
C ASP A 117 0.29 29.04 -37.26
N GLU A 118 -0.92 28.90 -36.71
CA GLU A 118 -1.15 28.49 -35.32
C GLU A 118 -0.64 27.06 -35.09
N VAL A 119 -0.96 26.11 -35.98
CA VAL A 119 -0.43 24.75 -35.91
C VAL A 119 1.10 24.71 -36.07
N ASP A 120 1.66 25.47 -37.02
CA ASP A 120 3.12 25.56 -37.19
C ASP A 120 3.78 26.22 -35.97
N SER A 121 3.13 27.18 -35.31
CA SER A 121 3.62 27.79 -34.07
C SER A 121 3.63 26.81 -32.91
N LEU A 122 2.56 26.02 -32.73
CA LEU A 122 2.51 24.97 -31.71
C LEU A 122 3.51 23.84 -31.99
N ALA A 123 3.73 23.51 -33.27
CA ALA A 123 4.70 22.50 -33.68
C ALA A 123 6.15 23.01 -33.55
N SER A 124 6.39 24.27 -33.89
CA SER A 124 7.67 24.97 -33.73
C SER A 124 7.98 25.28 -32.28
N ASP A 125 6.96 25.34 -31.42
CA ASP A 125 7.14 25.63 -30.00
C ASP A 125 8.03 24.57 -29.34
N GLY A 126 8.12 23.33 -29.85
CA GLY A 126 9.05 22.27 -29.41
C GLY A 126 8.97 21.90 -27.92
N ASN A 127 8.15 22.64 -27.17
CA ASN A 127 8.16 22.74 -25.73
C ASN A 127 7.35 21.59 -25.14
N VAL A 128 6.33 21.10 -25.82
CA VAL A 128 5.55 19.92 -25.37
C VAL A 128 6.43 18.67 -25.32
N THR A 129 7.26 18.43 -26.34
CA THR A 129 8.23 17.33 -26.34
C THR A 129 9.32 17.53 -25.29
N ALA A 130 9.83 18.76 -25.15
CA ALA A 130 10.83 19.08 -24.14
C ALA A 130 10.29 18.98 -22.69
N GLU A 131 9.03 19.37 -22.46
CA GLU A 131 8.31 19.27 -21.20
C GLU A 131 8.02 17.82 -20.84
N PHE A 132 7.62 16.99 -21.80
CA PHE A 132 7.44 15.55 -21.57
C PHE A 132 8.76 14.87 -21.18
N GLU A 133 9.86 15.20 -21.87
CA GLU A 133 11.20 14.71 -21.49
C GLU A 133 11.64 15.23 -20.12
N ALA A 134 11.31 16.47 -19.76
CA ALA A 134 11.56 17.01 -18.43
C ALA A 134 10.72 16.31 -17.35
N MET A 135 9.44 16.03 -17.63
CA MET A 135 8.55 15.28 -16.76
C MET A 135 9.07 13.85 -16.55
N GLN A 136 9.45 13.17 -17.62
CA GLN A 136 9.96 11.80 -17.55
C GLN A 136 11.29 11.73 -16.78
N ARG A 137 12.15 12.75 -16.91
CA ARG A 137 13.36 12.90 -16.09
C ARG A 137 13.03 13.09 -14.61
N ARG A 138 12.03 13.91 -14.27
CA ARG A 138 11.56 14.08 -12.88
C ARG A 138 11.03 12.77 -12.30
N ILE A 139 10.18 12.05 -13.03
CA ILE A 139 9.63 10.76 -12.56
C ILE A 139 10.76 9.75 -12.31
N ARG A 140 11.77 9.69 -13.17
CA ARG A 140 12.94 8.82 -12.94
C ARG A 140 13.72 9.24 -11.70
N ALA A 141 14.02 10.53 -11.56
CA ALA A 141 14.73 11.05 -10.39
C ALA A 141 13.95 10.85 -9.08
N ASP A 142 12.62 10.99 -9.11
CA ASP A 142 11.77 10.73 -7.95
C ASP A 142 11.69 9.23 -7.66
N GLY A 143 11.67 8.38 -8.68
CA GLY A 143 11.77 6.93 -8.53
C GLY A 143 13.08 6.50 -7.83
N GLU A 144 14.20 7.12 -8.18
CA GLU A 144 15.50 6.89 -7.53
C GLU A 144 15.48 7.30 -6.05
N LYS A 145 14.92 8.48 -5.72
CA LYS A 145 14.77 8.93 -4.33
C LYS A 145 13.85 8.01 -3.53
N MET A 146 12.75 7.54 -4.12
CA MET A 146 11.84 6.62 -3.44
C MET A 146 12.52 5.29 -3.15
N ALA A 147 13.36 4.78 -4.06
CA ALA A 147 14.14 3.58 -3.83
C ALA A 147 15.15 3.76 -2.68
N GLU A 148 15.80 4.93 -2.58
CA GLU A 148 16.68 5.28 -1.47
C GLU A 148 15.93 5.34 -0.13
N VAL A 149 14.78 6.03 -0.08
CA VAL A 149 13.94 6.11 1.12
C VAL A 149 13.44 4.73 1.54
N GLU A 150 12.99 3.91 0.60
CA GLU A 150 12.54 2.54 0.88
C GLU A 150 13.69 1.68 1.41
N GLN A 151 14.91 1.86 0.88
CA GLN A 151 16.10 1.18 1.38
C GLN A 151 16.42 1.58 2.83
N VAL A 152 16.43 2.89 3.13
CA VAL A 152 16.64 3.38 4.51
C VAL A 152 15.55 2.86 5.45
N MET A 153 14.29 2.83 5.01
CA MET A 153 13.17 2.30 5.78
C MET A 153 13.35 0.79 6.06
N ARG A 154 13.81 0.01 5.07
CA ARG A 154 14.15 -1.42 5.24
C ARG A 154 15.29 -1.61 6.23
N GLU A 155 16.33 -0.79 6.14
CA GLU A 155 17.47 -0.83 7.07
C GLU A 155 17.02 -0.47 8.49
N GLN A 156 16.17 0.54 8.67
CA GLN A 156 15.62 0.93 9.96
C GLN A 156 14.70 -0.17 10.55
N MET A 157 13.89 -0.82 9.72
CA MET A 157 13.08 -1.98 10.14
C MET A 157 13.97 -3.18 10.51
N ALA A 158 15.06 -3.41 9.80
CA ALA A 158 16.02 -4.47 10.15
C ALA A 158 16.74 -4.16 11.48
N LEU A 159 17.12 -2.89 11.70
CA LEU A 159 17.73 -2.43 12.94
C LEU A 159 16.79 -2.54 14.14
N SER A 160 15.52 -2.13 13.99
CA SER A 160 14.54 -2.26 15.07
C SER A 160 14.27 -3.73 15.44
N ARG A 161 14.16 -4.62 14.44
CA ARG A 161 14.06 -6.07 14.68
C ARG A 161 15.30 -6.60 15.39
N SER A 162 16.50 -6.20 14.97
CA SER A 162 17.73 -6.68 15.59
C SER A 162 17.89 -6.18 17.03
N LEU A 163 17.50 -4.94 17.32
CA LEU A 163 17.46 -4.38 18.68
C LEU A 163 16.45 -5.13 19.56
N GLN A 164 15.27 -5.45 19.02
CA GLN A 164 14.26 -6.22 19.75
C GLN A 164 14.75 -7.64 20.07
N THR A 165 15.33 -8.35 19.09
CA THR A 165 15.94 -9.67 19.32
C THR A 165 17.11 -9.59 20.32
N ALA A 166 17.94 -8.54 20.24
CA ALA A 166 19.02 -8.33 21.20
C ALA A 166 18.48 -8.11 22.62
N ALA A 167 17.42 -7.31 22.77
CA ALA A 167 16.77 -7.07 24.06
C ALA A 167 16.17 -8.35 24.65
N GLU A 168 15.46 -9.15 23.85
CA GLU A 168 14.93 -10.46 24.26
C GLU A 168 16.05 -11.41 24.70
N SER A 169 17.17 -11.44 23.97
CA SER A 169 18.33 -12.27 24.32
C SER A 169 18.99 -11.83 25.64
N LEU A 170 19.09 -10.51 25.88
CA LEU A 170 19.63 -9.96 27.13
C LEU A 170 18.71 -10.29 28.30
N GLN A 171 17.41 -10.16 28.12
CA GLN A 171 16.43 -10.53 29.15
C GLN A 171 16.52 -12.02 29.48
N GLY A 172 16.62 -12.91 28.48
CA GLY A 172 16.81 -14.34 28.70
C GLY A 172 18.10 -14.65 29.46
N ARG A 173 19.20 -13.95 29.16
CA ARG A 173 20.48 -14.09 29.87
C ARG A 173 20.42 -13.58 31.31
N LEU A 174 19.69 -12.51 31.59
CA LEU A 174 19.50 -12.00 32.95
C LEU A 174 18.71 -12.99 33.80
N LEU A 175 17.59 -13.51 33.29
CA LEU A 175 16.81 -14.53 34.00
C LEU A 175 17.63 -15.81 34.26
N ALA A 176 18.42 -16.25 33.29
CA ALA A 176 19.33 -17.37 33.48
C ALA A 176 20.40 -17.09 34.53
N ALA A 177 20.97 -15.88 34.53
CA ALA A 177 21.95 -15.45 35.53
C ALA A 177 21.33 -15.41 36.94
N GLU A 178 20.14 -14.84 37.10
CA GLU A 178 19.40 -14.83 38.37
C GLU A 178 19.13 -16.26 38.89
N ALA A 179 18.74 -17.18 38.01
CA ALA A 179 18.57 -18.58 38.35
C ALA A 179 19.88 -19.25 38.80
N THR A 180 21.02 -18.93 38.18
CA THR A 180 22.31 -19.46 38.62
C THR A 180 22.73 -18.91 39.98
N VAL A 181 22.51 -17.62 40.24
CA VAL A 181 22.85 -16.99 41.52
C VAL A 181 22.02 -17.57 42.66
N THR A 182 20.71 -17.72 42.47
CA THR A 182 19.82 -18.34 43.47
C THR A 182 20.18 -19.79 43.77
N ASN A 183 20.58 -20.56 42.75
CA ASN A 183 21.07 -21.93 42.94
C ASN A 183 22.39 -21.98 43.73
N LEU A 184 23.33 -21.06 43.46
CA LEU A 184 24.59 -20.98 44.22
C LEU A 184 24.32 -20.66 45.69
N SER A 185 23.48 -19.67 45.98
CA SER A 185 23.13 -19.32 47.37
C SER A 185 22.46 -20.48 48.10
N THR A 186 21.55 -21.20 47.44
CA THR A 186 20.90 -22.38 48.05
C THR A 186 21.90 -23.49 48.32
N ARG A 187 22.82 -23.75 47.38
CA ARG A 187 23.86 -24.78 47.53
C ARG A 187 24.88 -24.44 48.61
N GLU A 188 25.26 -23.18 48.77
CA GLU A 188 26.15 -22.76 49.86
C GLU A 188 25.51 -22.95 51.23
N LEU A 189 24.22 -22.63 51.37
CA LEU A 189 23.46 -22.87 52.61
C LEU A 189 23.39 -24.36 52.94
N ASP A 190 23.10 -25.20 51.95
CA ASP A 190 23.00 -26.66 52.12
C ASP A 190 24.35 -27.28 52.49
N ALA A 191 25.43 -26.90 51.79
CA ALA A 191 26.78 -27.39 52.07
C ALA A 191 27.30 -26.97 53.46
N GLY A 192 26.92 -25.77 53.93
CA GLY A 192 27.23 -25.33 55.29
C GLY A 192 26.56 -26.21 56.34
N GLY A 193 25.26 -26.50 56.15
CA GLY A 193 24.51 -27.39 57.04
C GLY A 193 25.03 -28.83 57.05
N GLU A 194 25.42 -29.36 55.89
CA GLU A 194 26.06 -30.69 55.79
C GLU A 194 27.40 -30.76 56.54
N LEU A 195 28.22 -29.71 56.45
CA LEU A 195 29.49 -29.62 57.16
C LEU A 195 29.29 -29.54 58.67
N ASP A 196 28.37 -28.69 59.13
CA ASP A 196 28.02 -28.57 60.55
C ASP A 196 27.53 -29.91 61.12
N LEU A 197 26.72 -30.65 60.37
CA LEU A 197 26.26 -31.98 60.79
C LEU A 197 27.42 -32.99 60.87
N ALA A 198 28.37 -32.94 59.93
CA ALA A 198 29.54 -33.80 59.96
C ALA A 198 30.46 -33.48 61.15
N GLU A 199 30.60 -32.20 61.50
CA GLU A 199 31.36 -31.77 62.67
C GLU A 199 30.70 -32.24 63.97
N VAL A 200 29.36 -32.19 64.06
CA VAL A 200 28.60 -32.76 65.19
C VAL A 200 28.88 -34.26 65.33
N ASP A 201 28.86 -35.05 64.25
CA ASP A 201 29.18 -36.48 64.31
C ASP A 201 30.61 -36.71 64.83
N TYR A 202 31.57 -35.90 64.38
CA TYR A 202 32.95 -35.95 64.89
C TYR A 202 33.02 -35.63 66.39
N LEU A 203 32.38 -34.56 66.85
CA LEU A 203 32.39 -34.16 68.26
C LEU A 203 31.72 -35.19 69.17
N LEU A 204 30.63 -35.82 68.72
CA LEU A 204 29.97 -36.91 69.46
C LEU A 204 30.88 -38.14 69.58
N ARG A 205 31.61 -38.50 68.52
CA ARG A 205 32.62 -39.57 68.57
C ARG A 205 33.78 -39.20 69.48
N LEU A 206 34.25 -37.97 69.42
CA LEU A 206 35.32 -37.45 70.27
C LEU A 206 34.93 -37.51 71.76
N ALA A 207 33.72 -37.09 72.11
CA ALA A 207 33.21 -37.21 73.48
C ALA A 207 33.21 -38.67 73.96
N ASN A 208 32.76 -39.60 73.09
CA ASN A 208 32.76 -41.02 73.38
C ASN A 208 34.19 -41.59 73.57
N GLU A 209 35.13 -41.17 72.73
CA GLU A 209 36.55 -41.53 72.84
C GLU A 209 37.16 -41.03 74.15
N ARG A 210 36.93 -39.77 74.52
CA ARG A 210 37.40 -39.17 75.78
C ARG A 210 36.90 -39.94 77.00
N LEU A 211 35.61 -40.31 77.02
CA LEU A 211 35.05 -41.11 78.10
C LEU A 211 35.62 -42.53 78.14
N LYS A 212 35.60 -43.25 77.02
CA LYS A 212 35.92 -44.68 77.03
C LYS A 212 37.40 -44.98 77.11
N LEU A 213 38.21 -44.17 76.44
CA LEU A 213 39.65 -44.43 76.31
C LEU A 213 40.46 -43.70 77.36
N PHE A 214 40.06 -42.46 77.70
CA PHE A 214 40.82 -41.60 78.59
C PHE A 214 40.17 -41.41 79.97
N SER A 215 38.93 -41.88 80.16
CA SER A 215 38.16 -41.66 81.39
C SER A 215 38.12 -40.18 81.78
N ASP A 216 38.00 -39.30 80.79
CA ASP A 216 38.05 -37.85 80.96
C ASP A 216 36.64 -37.26 80.70
N PRO A 217 35.81 -37.11 81.76
CA PRO A 217 34.45 -36.60 81.64
C PRO A 217 34.41 -35.10 81.37
N GLU A 218 35.43 -34.34 81.80
CA GLU A 218 35.49 -32.90 81.56
C GLU A 218 35.71 -32.62 80.08
N ALA A 219 36.69 -33.28 79.45
CA ALA A 219 36.92 -33.15 78.00
C ALA A 219 35.73 -33.69 77.17
N ALA A 220 35.02 -34.69 77.68
CA ALA A 220 33.82 -35.19 77.03
C ALA A 220 32.64 -34.22 77.13
N ASP A 221 32.42 -33.59 78.28
CA ASP A 221 31.39 -32.56 78.45
C ASP A 221 31.65 -31.37 77.52
N GLN A 222 32.90 -30.91 77.42
CA GLN A 222 33.28 -29.84 76.50
C GLN A 222 32.99 -30.19 75.04
N ALA A 223 33.29 -31.43 74.61
CA ALA A 223 32.97 -31.86 73.25
C ALA A 223 31.46 -31.93 72.99
N LEU A 224 30.67 -32.38 73.98
CA LEU A 224 29.20 -32.40 73.92
C LEU A 224 28.60 -30.99 73.89
N GLU A 225 29.19 -30.05 74.64
CA GLU A 225 28.78 -28.65 74.63
C GLU A 225 28.93 -28.02 73.24
N VAL A 226 30.10 -28.19 72.62
CA VAL A 226 30.37 -27.67 71.28
C VAL A 226 29.43 -28.34 70.27
N ALA A 227 29.16 -29.64 70.40
CA ALA A 227 28.19 -30.33 69.55
C ALA A 227 26.77 -29.74 69.67
N ASP A 228 26.30 -29.42 70.89
CA ASP A 228 25.00 -28.76 71.08
C ASP A 228 24.99 -27.35 70.47
N MET A 229 26.09 -26.61 70.55
CA MET A 229 26.20 -25.28 69.93
C MET A 229 26.05 -25.35 68.40
N HIS A 230 26.71 -26.30 67.73
CA HIS A 230 26.55 -26.49 66.28
C HIS A 230 25.09 -26.88 65.93
N LEU A 231 24.48 -27.80 66.69
CA LEU A 231 23.07 -28.16 66.47
C LEU A 231 22.11 -26.99 66.74
N ALA A 232 22.43 -26.11 67.69
CA ALA A 232 21.64 -24.91 67.97
C ALA A 232 21.74 -23.89 66.83
N ALA A 233 22.93 -23.75 66.23
CA ALA A 233 23.18 -22.84 65.10
C ALA A 233 22.41 -23.25 63.83
N LEU A 234 22.14 -24.56 63.66
CA LEU A 234 21.33 -25.07 62.54
C LEU A 234 19.84 -24.68 62.62
N ASP A 235 19.35 -24.21 63.78
CA ASP A 235 17.97 -23.74 64.04
C ASP A 235 16.86 -24.62 63.43
N SER A 236 17.06 -25.95 63.46
CA SER A 236 16.16 -26.92 62.84
C SER A 236 15.41 -27.74 63.90
N PRO A 237 14.06 -27.77 63.87
CA PRO A 237 13.25 -28.57 64.80
C PRO A 237 13.56 -30.08 64.77
N MET A 238 14.13 -30.57 63.67
CA MET A 238 14.49 -31.99 63.50
C MET A 238 15.52 -32.46 64.52
N TYR A 239 16.42 -31.57 64.98
CA TYR A 239 17.52 -31.93 65.87
C TYR A 239 17.20 -31.74 67.35
N LEU A 240 16.00 -31.25 67.71
CA LEU A 240 15.62 -31.00 69.10
C LEU A 240 15.73 -32.25 69.98
N GLY A 241 15.40 -33.42 69.44
CA GLY A 241 15.58 -34.69 70.16
C GLY A 241 17.05 -34.99 70.47
N VAL A 242 17.95 -34.78 69.51
CA VAL A 242 19.39 -35.00 69.70
C VAL A 242 19.96 -34.02 70.72
N ARG A 243 19.55 -32.75 70.66
CA ARG A 243 19.95 -31.73 71.64
C ARG A 243 19.50 -32.08 73.06
N GLN A 244 18.29 -32.61 73.21
CA GLN A 244 17.80 -33.09 74.51
C GLN A 244 18.64 -34.25 75.04
N GLU A 245 18.99 -35.22 74.20
CA GLU A 245 19.87 -36.34 74.58
C GLU A 245 21.26 -35.86 74.97
N ILE A 246 21.84 -34.89 74.25
CA ILE A 246 23.13 -34.28 74.62
C ILE A 246 23.03 -33.59 75.99
N ALA A 247 21.96 -32.82 76.24
CA ALA A 247 21.76 -32.16 77.53
C ALA A 247 21.66 -33.17 78.70
N LEU A 248 20.95 -34.28 78.50
CA LEU A 248 20.87 -35.37 79.48
C LEU A 248 22.22 -36.06 79.69
N ALA A 249 22.99 -36.28 78.61
CA ALA A 249 24.32 -36.86 78.68
C ALA A 249 25.27 -35.96 79.49
N ARG A 250 25.28 -34.65 79.22
CA ARG A 250 26.06 -33.66 79.98
C ARG A 250 25.68 -33.63 81.46
N GLN A 251 24.39 -33.60 81.78
CA GLN A 251 23.92 -33.68 83.17
C GLN A 251 24.38 -34.98 83.87
N SER A 252 24.40 -36.09 83.13
CA SER A 252 24.89 -37.36 83.66
C SER A 252 26.39 -37.34 83.91
N LEU A 253 27.17 -36.64 83.09
CA LEU A 253 28.61 -36.44 83.29
C LEU A 253 28.90 -35.54 84.50
N ASP A 254 28.14 -34.46 84.68
CA ASP A 254 28.26 -33.57 85.84
C ASP A 254 27.95 -34.29 87.16
N ALA A 255 27.02 -35.26 87.13
CA ALA A 255 26.73 -36.12 88.27
C ALA A 255 27.85 -37.12 88.63
N LEU A 256 28.86 -37.30 87.77
CA LEU A 256 30.04 -38.11 88.06
C LEU A 256 31.03 -37.30 88.90
N GLU A 257 30.78 -37.18 90.21
CA GLU A 257 31.82 -36.75 91.15
C GLU A 257 32.99 -37.76 91.11
N MET A 258 34.10 -37.36 90.49
CA MET A 258 35.32 -38.15 90.55
C MET A 258 35.89 -38.10 91.98
N PRO A 259 36.09 -39.25 92.63
CA PRO A 259 36.73 -39.27 93.94
C PRO A 259 38.13 -38.67 93.83
N ASP A 260 38.51 -37.78 94.76
CA ASP A 260 39.89 -37.26 94.82
C ASP A 260 40.84 -38.43 95.15
N TYR A 261 41.42 -39.03 94.10
CA TYR A 261 42.33 -40.16 94.21
C TYR A 261 43.60 -39.80 95.00
N LEU A 262 43.97 -38.51 95.05
CA LEU A 262 45.09 -38.02 95.84
C LEU A 262 44.73 -37.96 97.33
N GLU A 263 43.48 -37.60 97.65
CA GLU A 263 42.97 -37.71 99.02
C GLU A 263 42.86 -39.17 99.45
N ILE A 264 42.35 -40.04 98.57
CA ILE A 264 42.24 -41.48 98.83
C ILE A 264 43.62 -42.10 99.05
N SER A 265 44.61 -41.79 98.20
CA SER A 265 45.98 -42.30 98.38
C SER A 265 46.63 -41.77 99.65
N ARG A 266 46.53 -40.46 99.95
CA ARG A 266 47.01 -39.91 101.23
C ARG A 266 46.33 -40.53 102.45
N ARG A 267 45.05 -40.90 102.34
CA ARG A 267 44.32 -41.57 103.42
C ARG A 267 44.79 -43.02 103.61
N MET A 268 45.12 -43.71 102.51
CA MET A 268 45.71 -45.04 102.55
C MET A 268 47.13 -45.02 103.12
N ASP A 269 47.97 -44.06 102.73
CA ASP A 269 49.32 -43.89 103.29
C ASP A 269 49.28 -43.64 104.80
N LYS A 270 48.33 -42.80 105.26
CA LYS A 270 48.11 -42.56 106.70
C LYS A 270 47.64 -43.81 107.44
N LEU A 271 46.79 -44.64 106.84
CA LEU A 271 46.35 -45.91 107.42
C LEU A 271 47.49 -46.92 107.49
N GLN A 272 48.36 -46.95 106.47
CA GLN A 272 49.50 -47.86 106.43
C GLN A 272 50.62 -47.45 107.40
N ALA A 273 50.78 -46.15 107.69
CA ALA A 273 51.73 -45.66 108.70
C ALA A 273 51.23 -45.85 110.15
N ALA A 274 49.96 -46.22 110.36
CA ALA A 274 49.34 -46.41 111.67
C ALA A 274 49.29 -47.88 112.13
N ILE A 275 49.83 -48.81 111.33
CA ILE A 275 49.99 -50.24 111.62
C ILE A 275 51.46 -50.54 111.85
#